data_AF-A0A078RJ32-F1
#
_entry.id   AF-A0A078RJ32-F1
#
_cell.length_a   1.000
_cell.length_b   1.000
_cell.length_c   1.000
_cell.angle_alpha   90.00
_cell.angle_beta   90.00
_cell.angle_gamma   90.00
#
_symmetry.space_group_name_H-M   'P 1'
#
loop_
_entity.id
_entity.type
_entity.pdbx_description
1 polymer ?
#
loop_
_entity_poly.entity_id
_entity_poly.type
_entity_poly.pdbx_seq_one_letter_code
_entity_poly.pdbx_strand_id
1 'polypeptide(L)'
;MKKIFLAVATALAMFSCSQKEPVTVTITNPLSIDRNGEMVEISMAEITGKLQLPDTAQVIVLDENGLEVPYQITYDDMLIFPASVKGDASAVYTIAEGTPQPVDVVACGRQYPERLDDVAWENDRAAYRAYGPALQEKGERAFGYDIWTKSVSEPVVEDRYDGDLNRGISYHVDHGNGMDCYAVGPTLGGGTAALFPDSTIVYPYCYKDCEILDNGPLRFTAKLVYNPLVVKGDSSVIETRIISLDKGSQLNKTVVSFDNLQEITPVVTGIVLHKQNPMGYSFDADAGYIAYADSTENAANNNGVIYIGAVFPATVKGAFAQVFSEKERKERGDALGHVLAVNDYEPGAEYIYYWGSGWSKYGFEADTDWNKYLEEYARKIRNPLAVAIKWDIH
;
A
#
# COMPACT_ATOMS: atom_id res chain seq x y z
N MET A 1 -24.06 11.10 86.92
CA MET A 1 -23.57 9.94 86.13
C MET A 1 -23.70 10.32 84.66
N LYS A 2 -22.58 10.56 83.97
CA LYS A 2 -22.54 11.10 82.60
C LYS A 2 -22.78 9.98 81.58
N LYS A 3 -23.68 10.26 80.62
CA LYS A 3 -24.00 9.45 79.43
C LYS A 3 -22.83 9.49 78.44
N ILE A 4 -22.49 8.37 77.81
CA ILE A 4 -21.86 8.35 76.48
C ILE A 4 -22.41 7.12 75.72
N PHE A 5 -23.25 7.37 74.72
CA PHE A 5 -23.60 6.41 73.67
C PHE A 5 -22.54 6.53 72.58
N LEU A 6 -21.90 5.42 72.21
CA LEU A 6 -20.94 5.36 71.12
C LEU A 6 -21.68 4.85 69.87
N ALA A 7 -21.93 5.74 68.91
CA ALA A 7 -22.41 5.38 67.59
C ALA A 7 -21.21 5.22 66.66
N VAL A 8 -20.99 4.00 66.16
CA VAL A 8 -19.99 3.69 65.13
C VAL A 8 -20.68 3.88 63.78
N ALA A 9 -20.28 4.90 63.04
CA ALA A 9 -20.72 5.12 61.66
C ALA A 9 -19.72 4.44 60.71
N THR A 10 -20.15 3.37 60.06
CA THR A 10 -19.38 2.70 59.00
C THR A 10 -19.51 3.51 57.71
N ALA A 11 -18.45 4.19 57.30
CA ALA A 11 -18.38 4.86 56.01
C ALA A 11 -18.13 3.81 54.91
N LEU A 12 -19.17 3.45 54.15
CA LEU A 12 -19.01 2.79 52.86
C LEU A 12 -18.46 3.83 51.85
N ALA A 13 -17.17 3.76 51.56
CA ALA A 13 -16.60 4.45 50.41
C ALA A 13 -17.00 3.69 49.14
N MET A 14 -18.05 4.14 48.46
CA MET A 14 -18.33 3.72 47.09
C MET A 14 -17.28 4.37 46.18
N PHE A 15 -16.24 3.61 45.81
CA PHE A 15 -15.42 3.94 44.65
C PHE A 15 -16.27 3.71 43.40
N SER A 16 -16.96 4.75 42.96
CA SER A 16 -17.48 4.80 41.59
C SER A 16 -16.28 4.90 40.67
N CYS A 17 -15.81 3.78 40.13
CA CYS A 17 -14.99 3.81 38.94
C CYS A 17 -15.85 4.46 37.86
N SER A 18 -15.54 5.71 37.50
CA SER A 18 -16.11 6.35 36.32
C SER A 18 -15.63 5.58 35.11
N GLN A 19 -16.36 4.55 34.72
CA GLN A 19 -16.09 3.80 33.50
C GLN A 19 -16.31 4.78 32.35
N LYS A 20 -15.25 5.11 31.62
CA LYS A 20 -15.35 6.02 30.48
C LYS A 20 -16.20 5.34 29.42
N GLU A 21 -17.18 6.05 28.91
CA GLU A 21 -18.08 5.53 27.89
C GLU A 21 -17.28 5.22 26.62
N PRO A 22 -17.46 4.04 26.02
CA PRO A 22 -16.72 3.67 24.82
C PRO A 22 -17.24 4.44 23.59
N VAL A 23 -16.38 4.57 22.58
CA VAL A 23 -16.75 5.13 21.27
C VAL A 23 -17.29 4.03 20.38
N THR A 24 -18.50 4.22 19.85
CA THR A 24 -19.09 3.27 18.90
C THR A 24 -18.83 3.73 17.47
N VAL A 25 -18.28 2.86 16.64
CA VAL A 25 -18.01 3.11 15.23
C VAL A 25 -18.92 2.21 14.39
N THR A 26 -19.77 2.81 13.57
CA THR A 26 -20.57 2.10 12.57
C THR A 26 -19.93 2.25 11.20
N ILE A 27 -19.61 1.13 10.57
CA ILE A 27 -18.97 1.07 9.26
C ILE A 27 -20.00 0.52 8.28
N THR A 28 -20.31 1.26 7.22
CA THR A 28 -21.35 0.91 6.25
C THR A 28 -20.75 0.66 4.87
N ASN A 29 -21.09 -0.47 4.27
CA ASN A 29 -20.65 -0.84 2.93
C ASN A 29 -21.71 -0.45 1.90
N PRO A 30 -21.43 0.53 1.02
CA PRO A 30 -22.40 0.98 0.02
C PRO A 30 -22.50 0.05 -1.20
N LEU A 31 -21.68 -1.02 -1.25
CA LEU A 31 -21.66 -1.97 -2.35
C LEU A 31 -22.25 -3.31 -1.90
N SER A 32 -22.79 -4.06 -2.85
CA SER A 32 -23.23 -5.44 -2.68
C SER A 32 -22.09 -6.47 -2.61
N ILE A 33 -20.83 -6.02 -2.63
CA ILE A 33 -19.63 -6.88 -2.53
C ILE A 33 -19.15 -6.88 -1.08
N ASP A 34 -18.93 -8.06 -0.50
CA ASP A 34 -18.33 -8.21 0.82
C ASP A 34 -16.94 -7.54 0.88
N ARG A 35 -16.68 -6.79 1.96
CA ARG A 35 -15.36 -6.27 2.30
C ARG A 35 -14.87 -7.03 3.51
N ASN A 36 -13.79 -7.79 3.36
CA ASN A 36 -13.25 -8.64 4.42
C ASN A 36 -11.84 -8.14 4.76
N GLY A 37 -11.69 -7.56 5.95
CA GLY A 37 -10.42 -7.01 6.43
C GLY A 37 -9.94 -5.78 5.66
N GLU A 38 -10.85 -4.95 5.15
CA GLU A 38 -10.48 -3.66 4.54
C GLU A 38 -10.07 -2.68 5.64
N MET A 39 -8.93 -2.02 5.50
CA MET A 39 -8.46 -1.08 6.51
C MET A 39 -9.37 0.16 6.57
N VAL A 40 -9.91 0.41 7.76
CA VAL A 40 -10.65 1.62 8.08
C VAL A 40 -9.77 2.55 8.86
N GLU A 41 -9.83 3.84 8.52
CA GLU A 41 -8.98 4.89 9.11
C GLU A 41 -9.86 5.88 9.87
N ILE A 42 -9.51 6.17 11.12
CA ILE A 42 -10.22 7.12 11.98
C ILE A 42 -9.21 8.03 12.66
N SER A 43 -9.45 9.33 12.65
CA SER A 43 -8.53 10.27 13.31
C SER A 43 -8.50 10.04 14.83
N MET A 44 -7.29 9.94 15.39
CA MET A 44 -7.11 9.87 16.84
C MET A 44 -7.61 11.13 17.56
N ALA A 45 -7.63 12.29 16.91
CA ALA A 45 -8.23 13.50 17.47
C ALA A 45 -9.74 13.35 17.68
N GLU A 46 -10.44 12.67 16.76
CA GLU A 46 -11.87 12.37 16.90
C GLU A 46 -12.13 11.37 18.03
N ILE A 47 -11.22 10.41 18.25
CA ILE A 47 -11.34 9.40 19.31
C ILE A 47 -11.04 10.03 20.69
N THR A 48 -9.88 10.66 20.83
CA THR A 48 -9.39 11.24 22.10
C THR A 48 -10.25 12.39 22.59
N GLY A 49 -10.71 13.26 21.69
CA GLY A 49 -11.64 14.34 22.01
C GLY A 49 -12.98 13.85 22.58
N LYS A 50 -13.34 12.58 22.34
CA LYS A 50 -14.59 11.96 22.83
C LYS A 50 -14.37 11.13 24.09
N LEU A 51 -13.32 10.31 24.12
CA LEU A 51 -13.02 9.44 25.26
C LEU A 51 -12.40 10.19 26.45
N GLN A 52 -11.97 11.45 26.29
CA GLN A 52 -11.24 12.21 27.32
C GLN A 52 -10.05 11.39 27.87
N LEU A 53 -9.32 10.73 26.97
CA LEU A 53 -8.17 9.92 27.32
C LEU A 53 -7.00 10.83 27.73
N PRO A 54 -6.25 10.49 28.79
CA PRO A 54 -4.94 11.10 28.99
C PRO A 54 -3.99 10.66 27.86
N ASP A 55 -2.96 11.46 27.59
CA ASP A 55 -1.99 11.22 26.51
C ASP A 55 -1.31 9.84 26.57
N THR A 56 -1.29 9.18 27.73
CA THR A 56 -0.66 7.86 27.93
C THR A 56 -1.64 6.68 27.84
N ALA A 57 -2.93 6.91 27.62
CA ALA A 57 -3.89 5.82 27.54
C ALA A 57 -3.75 5.06 26.23
N GLN A 58 -3.86 3.74 26.32
CA GLN A 58 -4.00 2.86 25.16
C GLN A 58 -5.48 2.57 24.93
N VAL A 59 -5.80 2.23 23.69
CA VAL A 59 -7.14 1.81 23.30
C VAL A 59 -7.13 0.35 22.86
N ILE A 60 -8.30 -0.24 22.82
CA ILE A 60 -8.58 -1.50 22.13
C ILE A 60 -9.74 -1.27 21.16
N VAL A 61 -9.75 -2.04 20.07
CA VAL A 61 -10.86 -2.09 19.12
C VAL A 61 -11.54 -3.44 19.28
N LEU A 62 -12.86 -3.43 19.50
CA LEU A 62 -13.68 -4.62 19.65
C LEU A 62 -14.67 -4.73 18.49
N ASP A 63 -14.89 -5.94 17.99
CA ASP A 63 -15.96 -6.25 17.04
C ASP A 63 -17.34 -6.34 17.72
N GLU A 64 -18.38 -6.65 16.95
CA GLU A 64 -19.76 -6.80 17.44
C GLU A 64 -19.94 -7.92 18.48
N ASN A 65 -18.99 -8.86 18.58
CA ASN A 65 -18.99 -9.97 19.52
C ASN A 65 -18.15 -9.66 20.78
N GLY A 66 -17.56 -8.46 20.86
CA GLY A 66 -16.64 -8.09 21.93
C GLY A 66 -15.26 -8.73 21.81
N LEU A 67 -14.89 -9.24 20.63
CA LEU A 67 -13.56 -9.78 20.35
C LEU A 67 -12.63 -8.66 19.92
N GLU A 68 -11.40 -8.69 20.42
CA GLU A 68 -10.39 -7.69 20.06
C GLU A 68 -9.93 -7.87 18.61
N VAL A 69 -9.90 -6.75 17.89
CA VAL A 69 -9.39 -6.61 16.53
C VAL A 69 -8.06 -5.86 16.61
N PRO A 70 -6.99 -6.32 15.93
CA PRO A 70 -5.73 -5.60 15.93
C PRO A 70 -5.91 -4.20 15.36
N TYR A 71 -5.18 -3.23 15.91
CA TYR A 71 -5.13 -1.87 15.38
C TYR A 71 -3.69 -1.36 15.30
N GLN A 72 -3.51 -0.27 14.58
CA GLN A 72 -2.26 0.49 14.51
C GLN A 72 -2.59 1.97 14.53
N ILE A 73 -1.74 2.80 15.16
CA ILE A 73 -1.76 4.25 14.96
C ILE A 73 -0.69 4.58 13.92
N THR A 74 -1.07 5.30 12.87
CA THR A 74 -0.16 5.69 11.79
C THR A 74 0.57 7.00 12.09
N TYR A 75 1.61 7.30 11.31
CA TYR A 75 2.44 8.51 11.43
C TYR A 75 1.65 9.83 11.40
N ASP A 76 0.46 9.84 10.79
CA ASP A 76 -0.45 10.97 10.66
C ASP A 76 -1.63 10.93 11.65
N ASP A 77 -1.45 10.21 12.77
CA ASP A 77 -2.40 10.10 13.87
C ASP A 77 -3.75 9.47 13.47
N MET A 78 -3.75 8.52 12.53
CA MET A 78 -4.94 7.72 12.21
C MET A 78 -4.89 6.38 12.94
N LEU A 79 -5.96 6.06 13.66
CA LEU A 79 -6.22 4.70 14.12
C LEU A 79 -6.75 3.89 12.94
N ILE A 80 -6.03 2.83 12.59
CA ILE A 80 -6.40 1.88 11.54
C ILE A 80 -6.68 0.49 12.11
N PHE A 81 -7.68 -0.19 11.55
CA PHE A 81 -7.99 -1.58 11.86
C PHE A 81 -8.72 -2.27 10.69
N PRO A 82 -8.60 -3.60 10.53
CA PRO A 82 -9.26 -4.34 9.46
C PRO A 82 -10.74 -4.53 9.77
N ALA A 83 -11.62 -3.90 8.98
CA ALA A 83 -13.06 -4.08 9.09
C ALA A 83 -13.57 -5.16 8.13
N SER A 84 -14.47 -6.00 8.62
CA SER A 84 -15.27 -6.90 7.79
C SER A 84 -16.74 -6.47 7.77
N VAL A 85 -17.28 -6.22 6.58
CA VAL A 85 -18.65 -5.72 6.37
C VAL A 85 -19.25 -6.42 5.15
N LYS A 86 -20.43 -7.04 5.32
CA LYS A 86 -21.16 -7.66 4.22
C LYS A 86 -21.62 -6.64 3.19
N GLY A 87 -21.92 -7.12 1.99
CA GLY A 87 -22.53 -6.30 0.95
C GLY A 87 -23.83 -5.64 1.42
N ASP A 88 -24.02 -4.36 1.11
CA ASP A 88 -25.20 -3.56 1.45
C ASP A 88 -25.56 -3.57 2.95
N ALA A 89 -24.56 -3.70 3.82
CA ALA A 89 -24.73 -3.85 5.26
C ALA A 89 -23.85 -2.87 6.06
N SER A 90 -24.06 -2.87 7.38
CA SER A 90 -23.21 -2.19 8.34
C SER A 90 -22.66 -3.16 9.37
N ALA A 91 -21.46 -2.88 9.87
CA ALA A 91 -20.85 -3.55 11.02
C ALA A 91 -20.55 -2.51 12.10
N VAL A 92 -20.62 -2.93 13.37
CA VAL A 92 -20.38 -2.06 14.52
C VAL A 92 -19.12 -2.52 15.24
N TYR A 93 -18.26 -1.54 15.55
CA TYR A 93 -17.05 -1.72 16.33
C TYR A 93 -17.08 -0.78 17.54
N THR A 94 -16.33 -1.13 18.57
CA THR A 94 -16.23 -0.34 19.79
C THR A 94 -14.78 -0.03 20.09
N ILE A 95 -14.47 1.25 20.31
CA ILE A 95 -13.15 1.72 20.74
C ILE A 95 -13.23 2.11 22.21
N ALA A 96 -12.42 1.49 23.04
CA ALA A 96 -12.42 1.71 24.49
C ALA A 96 -11.00 1.82 25.03
N GLU A 97 -10.83 2.41 26.22
CA GLU A 97 -9.56 2.36 26.95
C GLU A 97 -9.22 0.91 27.31
N GLY A 98 -8.00 0.46 27.01
CA GLY A 98 -7.57 -0.91 27.26
C GLY A 98 -6.13 -1.16 26.86
N THR A 99 -5.60 -2.31 27.27
CA THR A 99 -4.26 -2.76 26.85
C THR A 99 -4.41 -3.76 25.71
N PRO A 100 -3.92 -3.45 24.49
CA PRO A 100 -4.09 -4.33 23.35
C PRO A 100 -3.24 -5.61 23.46
N GLN A 101 -3.73 -6.67 22.84
CA GLN A 101 -2.96 -7.88 22.62
C GLN A 101 -1.79 -7.62 21.67
N PRO A 102 -0.66 -8.34 21.85
CA PRO A 102 0.40 -8.35 20.86
C PRO A 102 -0.11 -8.81 19.49
N VAL A 103 0.34 -8.15 18.43
CA VAL A 103 0.01 -8.47 17.05
C VAL A 103 1.31 -8.68 16.29
N ASP A 104 1.40 -9.76 15.53
CA ASP A 104 2.55 -10.03 14.69
C ASP A 104 2.69 -8.95 13.60
N VAL A 105 3.92 -8.51 13.38
CA VAL A 105 4.23 -7.56 12.32
C VAL A 105 4.16 -8.28 10.98
N VAL A 106 3.20 -7.88 10.15
CA VAL A 106 2.98 -8.50 8.83
C VAL A 106 3.35 -7.53 7.72
N ALA A 107 2.91 -6.27 7.81
CA ALA A 107 3.26 -5.24 6.84
C ALA A 107 4.48 -4.45 7.33
N CYS A 108 5.64 -4.66 6.70
CA CYS A 108 6.89 -4.06 7.16
C CYS A 108 7.91 -3.86 6.04
N GLY A 109 8.93 -3.06 6.31
CA GLY A 109 10.04 -2.82 5.39
C GLY A 109 11.13 -1.96 6.01
N ARG A 110 12.22 -1.79 5.26
CA ARG A 110 13.32 -0.88 5.60
C ARG A 110 14.12 -0.51 4.38
N GLN A 111 15.04 0.45 4.56
CA GLN A 111 16.14 0.64 3.63
C GLN A 111 17.24 -0.40 3.88
N TYR A 112 17.88 -0.84 2.80
CA TYR A 112 18.96 -1.82 2.76
C TYR A 112 20.20 -1.17 2.13
N PRO A 113 21.00 -0.40 2.88
CA PRO A 113 22.26 0.18 2.38
C PRO A 113 23.22 -0.87 1.80
N GLU A 114 23.24 -2.06 2.39
CA GLU A 114 23.98 -3.22 1.91
C GLU A 114 23.53 -3.73 0.53
N ARG A 115 22.36 -3.32 0.06
CA ARG A 115 21.78 -3.57 -1.26
C ARG A 115 21.70 -2.28 -2.09
N LEU A 116 22.75 -1.47 -2.05
CA LEU A 116 22.86 -0.23 -2.85
C LEU A 116 21.73 0.77 -2.56
N ASP A 117 21.40 0.87 -1.28
CA ASP A 117 20.36 1.72 -0.74
C ASP A 117 18.94 1.35 -1.21
N ASP A 118 18.68 0.12 -1.66
CA ASP A 118 17.32 -0.33 -1.98
C ASP A 118 16.37 -0.10 -0.77
N VAL A 119 15.14 0.33 -1.03
CA VAL A 119 14.05 0.21 -0.06
C VAL A 119 13.17 -0.97 -0.47
N ALA A 120 12.95 -1.90 0.45
CA ALA A 120 12.09 -3.03 0.22
C ALA A 120 11.10 -3.21 1.36
N TRP A 121 9.87 -3.58 1.00
CA TRP A 121 8.75 -3.74 1.92
C TRP A 121 7.83 -4.87 1.46
N GLU A 122 7.05 -5.40 2.39
CA GLU A 122 6.20 -6.56 2.15
C GLU A 122 5.00 -6.59 3.07
N ASN A 123 4.05 -7.45 2.73
CA ASN A 123 2.98 -7.91 3.62
C ASN A 123 2.80 -9.45 3.49
N ASP A 124 1.69 -9.99 3.98
CA ASP A 124 1.30 -11.41 3.88
C ASP A 124 0.94 -11.88 2.46
N ARG A 125 1.06 -11.01 1.45
CA ARG A 125 0.67 -11.28 0.06
C ARG A 125 1.81 -11.18 -0.93
N ALA A 126 2.63 -10.13 -0.84
CA ALA A 126 3.70 -9.84 -1.77
C ALA A 126 4.78 -8.96 -1.14
N ALA A 127 5.91 -8.85 -1.84
CA ALA A 127 7.01 -7.96 -1.51
C ALA A 127 7.34 -7.07 -2.71
N TYR A 128 7.93 -5.91 -2.43
CA TYR A 128 8.21 -4.88 -3.42
C TYR A 128 9.52 -4.18 -3.12
N ARG A 129 10.11 -3.57 -4.15
CA ARG A 129 11.32 -2.76 -4.01
C ARG A 129 11.25 -1.49 -4.86
N ALA A 130 11.84 -0.43 -4.32
CA ALA A 130 12.26 0.75 -5.07
C ALA A 130 13.77 0.96 -4.89
N TYR A 131 14.42 1.45 -5.95
CA TYR A 131 15.87 1.50 -6.05
C TYR A 131 16.47 2.77 -5.45
N GLY A 132 17.65 2.64 -4.83
CA GLY A 132 18.27 3.70 -4.03
C GLY A 132 19.38 4.50 -4.71
N PRO A 133 19.85 5.58 -4.05
CA PRO A 133 20.91 6.47 -4.55
C PRO A 133 22.21 5.76 -4.96
N ALA A 134 22.74 4.83 -4.15
CA ALA A 134 23.98 4.13 -4.49
C ALA A 134 23.90 3.28 -5.77
N LEU A 135 22.70 2.79 -6.14
CA LEU A 135 22.49 2.13 -7.43
C LEU A 135 22.60 3.14 -8.59
N GLN A 136 21.94 4.29 -8.43
CA GLN A 136 21.99 5.38 -9.41
C GLN A 136 23.41 5.89 -9.65
N GLU A 137 24.23 6.01 -8.59
CA GLU A 137 25.62 6.45 -8.70
C GLU A 137 26.49 5.50 -9.55
N LYS A 138 26.12 4.21 -9.64
CA LYS A 138 26.78 3.25 -10.53
C LYS A 138 26.37 3.38 -12.00
N GLY A 139 25.42 4.27 -12.32
CA GLY A 139 24.93 4.52 -13.67
C GLY A 139 23.86 3.53 -14.13
N GLU A 140 23.35 2.68 -13.24
CA GLU A 140 22.23 1.80 -13.56
C GLU A 140 20.93 2.60 -13.64
N ARG A 141 20.12 2.30 -14.64
CA ARG A 141 18.88 3.01 -14.96
C ARG A 141 17.71 2.18 -14.44
N ALA A 142 17.37 2.34 -13.17
CA ALA A 142 16.26 1.65 -12.52
C ALA A 142 15.18 2.67 -12.11
N PHE A 143 14.06 2.68 -12.83
CA PHE A 143 13.04 3.74 -12.72
C PHE A 143 11.74 3.26 -12.07
N GLY A 144 11.45 1.96 -12.25
CA GLY A 144 10.20 1.36 -11.87
C GLY A 144 10.25 0.66 -10.53
N TYR A 145 9.08 0.25 -10.06
CA TYR A 145 8.97 -0.67 -8.93
C TYR A 145 9.25 -2.11 -9.35
N ASP A 146 9.89 -2.83 -8.45
CA ASP A 146 10.16 -4.24 -8.57
C ASP A 146 9.17 -5.07 -7.75
N ILE A 147 8.89 -6.30 -8.22
CA ILE A 147 7.85 -7.18 -7.68
C ILE A 147 8.45 -8.50 -7.27
N TRP A 148 8.29 -8.82 -5.99
CA TRP A 148 8.78 -10.03 -5.37
C TRP A 148 7.60 -10.90 -4.97
N THR A 149 7.53 -12.08 -5.57
CA THR A 149 6.47 -13.05 -5.27
C THR A 149 6.62 -13.59 -3.85
N LYS A 150 5.49 -13.88 -3.21
CA LYS A 150 5.42 -14.57 -1.92
C LYS A 150 4.38 -15.70 -1.96
N SER A 151 4.62 -16.73 -1.15
CA SER A 151 3.65 -17.82 -0.87
C SER A 151 3.44 -18.09 0.62
N VAL A 152 3.90 -17.17 1.48
CA VAL A 152 3.83 -17.27 2.93
C VAL A 152 3.32 -15.96 3.53
N SER A 153 2.76 -16.03 4.73
CA SER A 153 2.17 -14.88 5.42
C SER A 153 3.17 -14.06 6.23
N GLU A 154 4.24 -14.69 6.71
CA GLU A 154 5.29 -14.04 7.48
C GLU A 154 6.21 -13.18 6.60
N PRO A 155 6.85 -12.13 7.14
CA PRO A 155 7.91 -11.40 6.46
C PRO A 155 9.11 -12.30 6.11
N VAL A 156 9.66 -12.14 4.90
CA VAL A 156 10.78 -12.96 4.39
C VAL A 156 11.82 -12.16 3.61
N VAL A 157 11.62 -10.87 3.34
CA VAL A 157 12.54 -10.05 2.54
C VAL A 157 13.90 -9.91 3.21
N GLU A 158 13.93 -9.72 4.53
CA GLU A 158 15.18 -9.61 5.28
C GLU A 158 16.00 -10.92 5.21
N ASP A 159 15.35 -12.07 5.45
CA ASP A 159 15.97 -13.38 5.34
C ASP A 159 16.44 -13.70 3.91
N ARG A 160 15.71 -13.23 2.89
CA ARG A 160 16.10 -13.36 1.48
C ARG A 160 17.37 -12.59 1.18
N TYR A 161 17.47 -11.35 1.65
CA TYR A 161 18.69 -10.56 1.45
C TYR A 161 19.88 -11.10 2.24
N ASP A 162 19.69 -11.51 3.50
CA ASP A 162 20.75 -12.17 4.28
C ASP A 162 21.20 -13.48 3.61
N GLY A 163 20.24 -14.27 3.14
CA GLY A 163 20.48 -15.51 2.41
C GLY A 163 21.39 -15.31 1.18
N ASP A 164 21.09 -14.31 0.36
CA ASP A 164 21.83 -14.01 -0.87
C ASP A 164 23.23 -13.45 -0.55
N LEU A 165 23.33 -12.50 0.37
CA LEU A 165 24.58 -11.84 0.71
C LEU A 165 25.56 -12.73 1.49
N ASN A 166 25.05 -13.48 2.46
CA ASN A 166 25.89 -14.12 3.48
C ASN A 166 25.91 -15.65 3.39
N ARG A 167 24.94 -16.27 2.70
CA ARG A 167 24.75 -17.74 2.72
C ARG A 167 24.77 -18.37 1.32
N GLY A 168 24.86 -17.56 0.26
CA GLY A 168 24.83 -18.03 -1.13
C GLY A 168 23.47 -18.61 -1.55
N ILE A 169 22.40 -18.23 -0.87
CA ILE A 169 21.02 -18.64 -1.17
C ILE A 169 20.37 -17.51 -1.96
N SER A 170 20.36 -17.63 -3.29
CA SER A 170 19.80 -16.57 -4.12
C SER A 170 18.29 -16.46 -3.95
N TYR A 171 17.80 -15.24 -3.69
CA TYR A 171 16.37 -14.92 -3.65
C TYR A 171 15.71 -14.88 -5.05
N HIS A 172 16.51 -15.04 -6.12
CA HIS A 172 16.01 -15.22 -7.50
C HIS A 172 15.54 -16.65 -7.82
N VAL A 173 15.61 -17.54 -6.81
CA VAL A 173 15.11 -18.91 -6.87
C VAL A 173 14.10 -19.08 -5.77
N ASP A 174 12.97 -19.71 -6.07
CA ASP A 174 11.94 -20.02 -5.09
C ASP A 174 12.37 -21.19 -4.20
N HIS A 175 12.58 -20.90 -2.92
CA HIS A 175 12.92 -21.87 -1.87
C HIS A 175 11.71 -22.27 -1.01
N GLY A 176 10.48 -22.07 -1.53
CA GLY A 176 9.23 -22.42 -0.88
C GLY A 176 8.48 -21.24 -0.25
N ASN A 177 9.01 -20.03 -0.38
CA ASN A 177 8.36 -18.80 0.09
C ASN A 177 8.13 -17.75 -1.00
N GLY A 178 8.44 -18.06 -2.27
CA GLY A 178 8.45 -17.12 -3.40
C GLY A 178 9.85 -16.63 -3.77
N MET A 179 9.94 -15.64 -4.67
CA MET A 179 11.20 -15.15 -5.23
C MET A 179 11.08 -13.77 -5.91
N ASP A 180 12.21 -13.13 -6.18
CA ASP A 180 12.34 -12.04 -7.16
C ASP A 180 12.68 -12.65 -8.54
N CYS A 181 11.77 -12.54 -9.50
CA CYS A 181 12.05 -12.92 -10.88
C CYS A 181 11.47 -11.92 -11.89
N TYR A 182 11.20 -10.69 -11.41
CA TYR A 182 10.60 -9.64 -12.21
C TYR A 182 11.70 -8.74 -12.78
N ALA A 183 11.65 -8.49 -14.08
CA ALA A 183 12.65 -7.66 -14.74
C ALA A 183 12.14 -6.22 -14.85
N VAL A 184 12.66 -5.31 -14.04
CA VAL A 184 12.26 -3.89 -14.15
C VAL A 184 12.95 -3.23 -15.33
N GLY A 185 14.28 -3.34 -15.39
CA GLY A 185 15.10 -2.60 -16.34
C GLY A 185 14.87 -1.08 -16.31
N PRO A 186 15.30 -0.34 -17.33
CA PRO A 186 15.08 1.10 -17.42
C PRO A 186 13.66 1.41 -17.92
N THR A 187 12.65 0.97 -17.17
CA THR A 187 11.22 1.08 -17.53
C THR A 187 10.38 1.48 -16.31
N LEU A 188 9.07 1.72 -16.48
CA LEU A 188 8.14 1.98 -15.37
C LEU A 188 7.82 0.75 -14.48
N GLY A 189 8.45 -0.42 -14.74
CA GLY A 189 8.36 -1.58 -13.86
C GLY A 189 6.93 -2.02 -13.58
N GLY A 190 6.64 -2.34 -12.31
CA GLY A 190 5.38 -2.92 -11.84
C GLY A 190 4.21 -1.96 -11.64
N GLY A 191 4.23 -0.76 -12.24
CA GLY A 191 3.15 0.22 -12.07
C GLY A 191 3.62 1.60 -11.62
N THR A 192 4.82 2.04 -11.98
CA THR A 192 5.30 3.38 -11.61
C THR A 192 4.59 4.48 -12.39
N ALA A 193 4.22 5.55 -11.67
CA ALA A 193 3.77 6.80 -12.27
C ALA A 193 4.93 7.66 -12.79
N ALA A 194 4.71 8.44 -13.84
CA ALA A 194 5.68 9.36 -14.42
C ALA A 194 4.98 10.50 -15.16
N LEU A 195 5.57 11.71 -15.15
CA LEU A 195 5.09 12.82 -15.97
C LEU A 195 5.23 12.47 -17.47
N PHE A 196 4.25 12.89 -18.26
CA PHE A 196 4.10 12.56 -19.68
C PHE A 196 3.87 13.80 -20.57
N PRO A 197 4.73 14.83 -20.49
CA PRO A 197 4.64 15.99 -21.36
C PRO A 197 4.89 15.59 -22.82
N ASP A 198 4.11 16.15 -23.74
CA ASP A 198 4.31 16.01 -25.19
C ASP A 198 4.45 14.55 -25.66
N SER A 199 3.68 13.65 -25.04
CA SER A 199 3.71 12.20 -25.28
C SER A 199 5.06 11.52 -25.01
N THR A 200 5.90 12.10 -24.16
CA THR A 200 7.20 11.57 -23.75
C THR A 200 7.23 11.31 -22.26
N ILE A 201 7.62 10.10 -21.85
CA ILE A 201 7.75 9.74 -20.43
C ILE A 201 9.01 10.37 -19.85
N VAL A 202 8.83 11.19 -18.81
CA VAL A 202 9.91 11.64 -17.93
C VAL A 202 10.08 10.59 -16.85
N TYR A 203 11.02 9.68 -17.07
CA TYR A 203 11.25 8.57 -16.15
C TYR A 203 11.81 9.09 -14.81
N PRO A 204 11.18 8.75 -13.67
CA PRO A 204 11.76 9.00 -12.36
C PRO A 204 13.02 8.14 -12.22
N TYR A 205 14.11 8.71 -11.71
CA TYR A 205 15.29 7.90 -11.37
C TYR A 205 15.10 7.22 -10.01
N CYS A 206 16.16 6.96 -9.27
CA CYS A 206 16.09 6.47 -7.90
C CYS A 206 15.63 7.61 -6.99
N TYR A 207 15.02 7.25 -5.86
CA TYR A 207 14.72 8.25 -4.84
C TYR A 207 16.03 8.85 -4.33
N LYS A 208 15.96 10.08 -3.84
CA LYS A 208 17.07 10.77 -3.17
C LYS A 208 17.02 10.54 -1.66
N ASP A 209 15.85 10.78 -1.06
CA ASP A 209 15.63 10.68 0.38
C ASP A 209 14.49 9.66 0.62
N CYS A 210 14.67 8.78 1.62
CA CYS A 210 13.66 7.80 2.05
C CYS A 210 13.42 7.93 3.55
N GLU A 211 12.15 7.96 3.94
CA GLU A 211 11.70 7.97 5.32
C GLU A 211 10.64 6.88 5.51
N ILE A 212 10.88 5.95 6.43
CA ILE A 212 9.87 4.96 6.83
C ILE A 212 8.98 5.63 7.88
N LEU A 213 7.71 5.80 7.53
CA LEU A 213 6.71 6.49 8.33
C LEU A 213 5.94 5.52 9.22
N ASP A 214 5.53 4.38 8.67
CA ASP A 214 4.88 3.29 9.40
C ASP A 214 5.62 1.98 9.14
N ASN A 215 5.77 1.15 10.18
CA ASN A 215 6.42 -0.16 10.06
C ASN A 215 5.67 -1.24 10.86
N GLY A 216 4.40 -1.44 10.49
CA GLY A 216 3.55 -2.49 11.01
C GLY A 216 2.86 -2.16 12.35
N PRO A 217 2.03 -3.10 12.87
CA PRO A 217 1.86 -4.46 12.37
C PRO A 217 0.93 -4.61 11.14
N LEU A 218 0.07 -3.62 10.89
CA LEU A 218 -1.00 -3.70 9.88
C LEU A 218 -0.70 -2.92 8.60
N ARG A 219 0.09 -1.85 8.68
CA ARG A 219 0.45 -0.99 7.55
C ARG A 219 1.93 -0.65 7.59
N PHE A 220 2.55 -0.78 6.43
CA PHE A 220 3.82 -0.14 6.12
C PHE A 220 3.56 1.14 5.31
N THR A 221 4.31 2.20 5.60
CA THR A 221 4.28 3.45 4.82
C THR A 221 5.69 4.00 4.68
N ALA A 222 6.08 4.37 3.47
CA ALA A 222 7.33 5.07 3.20
C ALA A 222 7.09 6.33 2.37
N LYS A 223 7.86 7.37 2.68
CA LYS A 223 7.97 8.58 1.89
C LYS A 223 9.28 8.57 1.10
N LEU A 224 9.17 8.74 -0.21
CA LEU A 224 10.30 8.85 -1.13
C LEU A 224 10.29 10.24 -1.75
N VAL A 225 11.40 10.96 -1.66
CA VAL A 225 11.60 12.26 -2.32
C VAL A 225 12.67 12.08 -3.39
N TYR A 226 12.40 12.55 -4.61
CA TYR A 226 13.28 12.37 -5.76
C TYR A 226 14.14 13.61 -6.02
N ASN A 227 15.19 13.43 -6.82
CA ASN A 227 16.01 14.54 -7.29
C ASN A 227 15.19 15.50 -8.17
N PRO A 228 15.49 16.82 -8.15
CA PRO A 228 14.83 17.78 -9.03
C PRO A 228 14.95 17.40 -10.51
N LEU A 229 13.85 17.55 -11.24
CA LEU A 229 13.73 17.27 -12.67
C LEU A 229 13.44 18.56 -13.44
N VAL A 230 13.89 18.59 -14.70
CA VAL A 230 13.47 19.61 -15.66
C VAL A 230 12.29 19.06 -16.45
N VAL A 231 11.15 19.73 -16.37
CA VAL A 231 9.91 19.36 -17.07
C VAL A 231 9.42 20.58 -17.84
N LYS A 232 9.49 20.52 -19.18
CA LYS A 232 9.18 21.66 -20.06
C LYS A 232 9.98 22.92 -19.64
N GLY A 233 9.30 23.97 -19.19
CA GLY A 233 9.89 25.23 -18.71
C GLY A 233 10.28 25.22 -17.23
N ASP A 234 9.83 24.23 -16.46
CA ASP A 234 10.08 24.13 -15.03
C ASP A 234 11.41 23.41 -14.78
N SER A 235 12.34 24.06 -14.08
CA SER A 235 13.73 23.58 -13.97
C SER A 235 14.04 22.81 -12.68
N SER A 236 13.06 22.71 -11.76
CA SER A 236 13.28 22.13 -10.43
C SER A 236 12.01 21.47 -9.88
N VAL A 237 11.32 20.69 -10.72
CA VAL A 237 10.16 19.91 -10.29
C VAL A 237 10.63 18.82 -9.33
N ILE A 238 10.08 18.77 -8.12
CA ILE A 238 10.45 17.77 -7.11
C ILE A 238 9.29 16.82 -6.94
N GLU A 239 9.54 15.54 -7.23
CA GLU A 239 8.56 14.48 -7.03
C GLU A 239 8.66 13.92 -5.60
N THR A 240 7.51 13.79 -4.94
CA THR A 240 7.37 13.08 -3.67
C THR A 240 6.34 11.98 -3.81
N ARG A 241 6.63 10.81 -3.25
CA ARG A 241 5.71 9.67 -3.17
C ARG A 241 5.51 9.26 -1.73
N ILE A 242 4.26 9.08 -1.32
CA ILE A 242 3.90 8.35 -0.10
C ILE A 242 3.31 7.01 -0.55
N ILE A 243 3.99 5.92 -0.22
CA ILE A 243 3.62 4.56 -0.61
C ILE A 243 3.23 3.81 0.65
N SER A 244 2.02 3.24 0.67
CA SER A 244 1.57 2.40 1.77
C SER A 244 1.11 1.01 1.29
N LEU A 245 1.34 0.02 2.13
CA LEU A 245 0.91 -1.37 1.93
C LEU A 245 0.24 -1.90 3.18
N ASP A 246 -1.01 -2.30 3.04
CA ASP A 246 -1.81 -2.86 4.12
C ASP A 246 -1.71 -4.38 4.16
N LYS A 247 -1.72 -4.94 5.36
CA LYS A 247 -1.94 -6.37 5.59
C LYS A 247 -3.17 -6.84 4.80
N GLY A 248 -3.02 -7.94 4.07
CA GLY A 248 -4.04 -8.60 3.29
C GLY A 248 -4.24 -8.05 1.89
N SER A 249 -3.72 -6.85 1.58
CA SER A 249 -3.86 -6.22 0.25
C SER A 249 -2.87 -6.78 -0.76
N GLN A 250 -3.30 -6.96 -2.01
CA GLN A 250 -2.38 -7.21 -3.12
C GLN A 250 -1.80 -5.91 -3.71
N LEU A 251 -2.40 -4.76 -3.39
CA LEU A 251 -2.05 -3.47 -3.97
C LEU A 251 -1.56 -2.50 -2.91
N ASN A 252 -0.45 -1.84 -3.24
CA ASN A 252 0.01 -0.63 -2.59
C ASN A 252 -0.92 0.54 -2.95
N LYS A 253 -1.10 1.49 -2.04
CA LYS A 253 -1.58 2.83 -2.36
C LYS A 253 -0.36 3.72 -2.60
N THR A 254 -0.40 4.57 -3.61
CA THR A 254 0.64 5.59 -3.82
C THR A 254 0.00 6.93 -4.06
N VAL A 255 0.43 7.91 -3.27
CA VAL A 255 0.10 9.33 -3.41
C VAL A 255 1.34 10.02 -3.96
N VAL A 256 1.21 10.66 -5.12
CA VAL A 256 2.30 11.39 -5.79
C VAL A 256 1.99 12.88 -5.79
N SER A 257 2.98 13.69 -5.47
CA SER A 257 2.96 15.13 -5.65
C SER A 257 4.21 15.63 -6.37
N PHE A 258 4.06 16.73 -7.10
CA PHE A 258 5.11 17.41 -7.84
C PHE A 258 5.16 18.87 -7.41
N ASP A 259 6.14 19.22 -6.57
CA ASP A 259 6.41 20.61 -6.20
C ASP A 259 7.03 21.36 -7.37
N ASN A 260 6.77 22.67 -7.45
CA ASN A 260 7.26 23.59 -8.47
C ASN A 260 6.78 23.36 -9.91
N LEU A 261 5.94 22.35 -10.19
CA LEU A 261 5.28 22.20 -11.48
C LEU A 261 4.22 23.30 -11.66
N GLN A 262 4.27 24.06 -12.75
CA GLN A 262 3.40 25.22 -12.95
C GLN A 262 2.19 24.96 -13.86
N GLU A 263 2.32 23.99 -14.78
CA GLU A 263 1.29 23.69 -15.77
C GLU A 263 0.64 22.33 -15.53
N ILE A 264 -0.65 22.23 -15.87
CA ILE A 264 -1.33 20.94 -15.97
C ILE A 264 -0.53 20.07 -16.94
N THR A 265 -0.12 18.91 -16.45
CA THR A 265 0.77 18.01 -17.18
C THR A 265 0.19 16.60 -17.14
N PRO A 266 0.08 15.90 -18.29
CA PRO A 266 -0.32 14.50 -18.27
C PRO A 266 0.61 13.66 -17.39
N VAL A 267 0.05 12.70 -16.69
CA VAL A 267 0.77 11.68 -15.92
C VAL A 267 0.37 10.32 -16.46
N VAL A 268 1.35 9.44 -16.61
CA VAL A 268 1.11 8.03 -16.92
C VAL A 268 1.40 7.17 -15.71
N THR A 269 0.63 6.11 -15.52
CA THR A 269 1.00 4.96 -14.70
C THR A 269 1.24 3.78 -15.64
N GLY A 270 2.40 3.12 -15.53
CA GLY A 270 2.81 2.14 -16.53
C GLY A 270 3.34 0.82 -15.97
N ILE A 271 2.97 -0.27 -16.65
CA ILE A 271 3.50 -1.61 -16.40
C ILE A 271 4.33 -2.03 -17.61
N VAL A 272 5.56 -2.50 -17.40
CA VAL A 272 6.44 -2.97 -18.48
C VAL A 272 5.89 -4.21 -19.16
N LEU A 273 6.04 -4.28 -20.49
CA LEU A 273 5.68 -5.43 -21.31
C LEU A 273 6.92 -6.25 -21.64
N HIS A 274 6.91 -7.53 -21.28
CA HIS A 274 8.01 -8.45 -21.56
C HIS A 274 7.74 -9.32 -22.79
N LYS A 275 8.83 -9.68 -23.49
CA LYS A 275 8.78 -10.48 -24.73
C LYS A 275 8.23 -11.88 -24.55
N GLN A 276 8.22 -12.39 -23.32
CA GLN A 276 7.73 -13.71 -22.96
C GLN A 276 6.20 -13.78 -23.01
N ASN A 277 5.49 -12.66 -22.82
CA ASN A 277 4.05 -12.59 -23.04
C ASN A 277 3.65 -11.23 -23.64
N PRO A 278 3.88 -11.01 -24.95
CA PRO A 278 3.72 -9.70 -25.58
C PRO A 278 2.27 -9.19 -25.60
N MET A 279 1.30 -10.10 -25.52
CA MET A 279 -0.14 -9.79 -25.57
C MET A 279 -0.84 -10.06 -24.23
N GLY A 280 -0.08 -10.28 -23.16
CA GLY A 280 -0.61 -10.57 -21.83
C GLY A 280 -1.23 -9.37 -21.10
N TYR A 281 -1.39 -8.23 -21.77
CA TYR A 281 -1.92 -7.02 -21.16
C TYR A 281 -3.42 -6.89 -21.41
N SER A 282 -4.11 -6.29 -20.46
CA SER A 282 -5.50 -5.87 -20.58
C SER A 282 -5.71 -4.55 -19.84
N PHE A 283 -6.69 -3.78 -20.25
CA PHE A 283 -7.02 -2.53 -19.60
C PHE A 283 -8.48 -2.17 -19.86
N ASP A 284 -9.06 -1.46 -18.91
CA ASP A 284 -10.38 -0.88 -19.03
C ASP A 284 -10.36 0.47 -18.30
N ALA A 285 -10.37 1.56 -19.08
CA ALA A 285 -10.30 2.92 -18.54
C ALA A 285 -11.57 3.29 -17.75
N ASP A 286 -12.73 2.78 -18.17
CA ASP A 286 -14.00 3.04 -17.52
C ASP A 286 -14.09 2.27 -16.19
N ALA A 287 -13.71 0.98 -16.20
CA ALA A 287 -13.58 0.18 -14.98
C ALA A 287 -12.43 0.66 -14.08
N GLY A 288 -11.44 1.36 -14.64
CA GLY A 288 -10.37 2.03 -13.89
C GLY A 288 -9.15 1.18 -13.60
N TYR A 289 -8.75 0.28 -14.51
CA TYR A 289 -7.55 -0.54 -14.31
C TYR A 289 -6.73 -0.77 -15.58
N ILE A 290 -5.44 -1.05 -15.36
CA ILE A 290 -4.53 -1.68 -16.32
C ILE A 290 -3.95 -2.94 -15.68
N ALA A 291 -3.65 -3.96 -16.49
CA ALA A 291 -3.17 -5.25 -16.01
C ALA A 291 -2.18 -5.88 -16.99
N TYR A 292 -1.32 -6.75 -16.47
CA TYR A 292 -0.39 -7.54 -17.25
C TYR A 292 -0.14 -8.92 -16.62
N ALA A 293 -0.19 -9.97 -17.44
CA ALA A 293 0.20 -11.33 -17.08
C ALA A 293 1.63 -11.61 -17.56
N ASP A 294 2.59 -11.45 -16.65
CA ASP A 294 4.02 -11.60 -16.93
C ASP A 294 4.48 -13.05 -16.78
N SER A 295 5.01 -13.63 -17.86
CA SER A 295 5.53 -15.00 -17.86
C SER A 295 6.96 -15.14 -17.30
N THR A 296 7.51 -14.08 -16.73
CA THR A 296 8.89 -13.95 -16.22
C THR A 296 9.94 -14.13 -17.32
N GLU A 297 11.21 -13.78 -17.05
CA GLU A 297 12.25 -13.90 -18.07
C GLU A 297 12.55 -15.35 -18.50
N ASN A 298 12.28 -16.31 -17.61
CA ASN A 298 12.57 -17.72 -17.80
C ASN A 298 11.36 -18.62 -17.50
N ALA A 299 10.34 -18.54 -18.35
CA ALA A 299 9.14 -19.38 -18.25
C ALA A 299 9.43 -20.90 -18.17
N ALA A 300 10.56 -21.36 -18.72
CA ALA A 300 10.96 -22.76 -18.69
C ALA A 300 11.32 -23.26 -17.27
N ASN A 301 11.68 -22.35 -16.35
CA ASN A 301 11.94 -22.69 -14.95
C ASN A 301 10.66 -22.92 -14.13
N ASN A 302 9.48 -22.84 -14.75
CA ASN A 302 8.20 -22.96 -14.09
C ASN A 302 8.08 -21.98 -12.91
N ASN A 303 8.50 -20.73 -13.09
CA ASN A 303 8.42 -19.68 -12.07
C ASN A 303 6.96 -19.20 -11.81
N GLY A 304 6.02 -19.66 -12.64
CA GLY A 304 4.65 -19.16 -12.65
C GLY A 304 4.51 -17.87 -13.45
N VAL A 305 3.30 -17.34 -13.49
CA VAL A 305 2.93 -16.03 -14.04
C VAL A 305 2.76 -15.05 -12.89
N ILE A 306 3.41 -13.89 -12.98
CA ILE A 306 3.17 -12.75 -12.10
C ILE A 306 2.05 -11.93 -12.74
N TYR A 307 0.97 -11.68 -12.01
CA TYR A 307 -0.09 -10.80 -12.45
C TYR A 307 0.16 -9.42 -11.86
N ILE A 308 0.35 -8.40 -12.69
CA ILE A 308 0.61 -7.02 -12.28
C ILE A 308 -0.61 -6.18 -12.62
N GLY A 309 -0.92 -5.19 -11.79
CA GLY A 309 -2.05 -4.30 -12.05
C GLY A 309 -1.90 -2.95 -11.40
N ALA A 310 -2.55 -1.96 -11.99
CA ALA A 310 -2.77 -0.66 -11.38
C ALA A 310 -4.24 -0.25 -11.50
N VAL A 311 -4.75 0.40 -10.46
CA VAL A 311 -6.17 0.74 -10.27
C VAL A 311 -6.30 2.21 -9.86
N PHE A 312 -7.33 2.89 -10.38
CA PHE A 312 -7.45 4.35 -10.28
C PHE A 312 -8.76 4.77 -9.60
N PRO A 313 -8.70 5.58 -8.52
CA PRO A 313 -9.90 6.13 -7.87
C PRO A 313 -10.59 7.18 -8.75
N ALA A 314 -9.82 7.92 -9.55
CA ALA A 314 -10.35 8.84 -10.56
C ALA A 314 -10.69 8.11 -11.87
N THR A 315 -11.52 8.74 -12.70
CA THR A 315 -11.74 8.30 -14.09
C THR A 315 -10.43 8.39 -14.87
N VAL A 316 -10.07 7.31 -15.55
CA VAL A 316 -8.87 7.27 -16.41
C VAL A 316 -9.18 7.95 -17.74
N LYS A 317 -8.32 8.87 -18.20
CA LYS A 317 -8.56 9.59 -19.47
C LYS A 317 -8.27 8.74 -20.71
N GLY A 318 -7.35 7.79 -20.57
CA GLY A 318 -7.07 6.80 -21.62
C GLY A 318 -6.19 5.68 -21.09
N ALA A 319 -6.33 4.50 -21.67
CA ALA A 319 -5.43 3.38 -21.42
C ALA A 319 -5.06 2.72 -22.74
N PHE A 320 -3.78 2.39 -22.92
CA PHE A 320 -3.27 1.80 -24.15
C PHE A 320 -1.93 1.10 -23.95
N ALA A 321 -1.59 0.20 -24.88
CA ALA A 321 -0.24 -0.32 -24.99
C ALA A 321 0.63 0.61 -25.87
N GLN A 322 1.75 1.06 -25.32
CA GLN A 322 2.81 1.75 -26.04
C GLN A 322 3.93 0.75 -26.35
N VAL A 323 4.30 0.62 -27.62
CA VAL A 323 5.38 -0.29 -28.05
C VAL A 323 6.63 0.51 -28.37
N PHE A 324 7.76 0.07 -27.85
CA PHE A 324 9.07 0.66 -28.13
C PHE A 324 9.57 0.33 -29.54
N SER A 325 10.24 1.31 -30.15
CA SER A 325 11.03 1.11 -31.37
C SER A 325 12.17 0.11 -31.13
N GLU A 326 12.72 -0.47 -32.20
CA GLU A 326 13.85 -1.42 -32.08
C GLU A 326 15.07 -0.81 -31.37
N LYS A 327 15.30 0.50 -31.56
CA LYS A 327 16.38 1.22 -30.87
C LYS A 327 16.10 1.28 -29.37
N GLU A 328 14.90 1.70 -28.99
CA GLU A 328 14.50 1.79 -27.59
C GLU A 328 14.55 0.43 -26.90
N ARG A 329 14.10 -0.67 -27.54
CA ARG A 329 14.17 -2.01 -26.95
C ARG A 329 15.58 -2.40 -26.53
N LYS A 330 16.59 -2.11 -27.36
CA LYS A 330 18.01 -2.37 -27.03
C LYS A 330 18.50 -1.54 -25.85
N GLU A 331 18.01 -0.31 -25.73
CA GLU A 331 18.31 0.59 -24.62
C GLU A 331 17.47 0.29 -23.37
N ARG A 332 16.47 -0.61 -23.48
CA ARG A 332 15.46 -0.92 -22.47
C ARG A 332 15.47 -2.38 -22.00
N GLY A 333 16.60 -3.06 -22.11
CA GLY A 333 16.74 -4.45 -21.64
C GLY A 333 15.80 -5.41 -22.38
N ASP A 334 15.57 -5.19 -23.68
CA ASP A 334 14.63 -5.93 -24.53
C ASP A 334 13.14 -5.83 -24.13
N ALA A 335 12.77 -4.96 -23.18
CA ALA A 335 11.38 -4.66 -22.89
C ALA A 335 10.66 -4.20 -24.17
N LEU A 336 9.42 -4.66 -24.37
CA LEU A 336 8.64 -4.36 -25.58
C LEU A 336 7.97 -2.99 -25.53
N GLY A 337 7.78 -2.44 -24.34
CA GLY A 337 7.07 -1.19 -24.12
C GLY A 337 6.33 -1.20 -22.79
N HIS A 338 5.18 -0.54 -22.75
CA HIS A 338 4.34 -0.38 -21.56
C HIS A 338 2.86 -0.59 -21.88
N VAL A 339 2.10 -1.13 -20.95
CA VAL A 339 0.68 -0.80 -20.84
C VAL A 339 0.56 0.42 -19.93
N LEU A 340 -0.14 1.45 -20.37
CA LEU A 340 -0.22 2.76 -19.74
C LEU A 340 -1.66 3.13 -19.44
N ALA A 341 -1.90 3.76 -18.29
CA ALA A 341 -3.06 4.59 -18.02
C ALA A 341 -2.63 6.06 -17.99
N VAL A 342 -3.43 6.95 -18.57
CA VAL A 342 -3.18 8.40 -18.66
C VAL A 342 -4.22 9.16 -17.86
N ASN A 343 -3.74 10.10 -17.05
CA ASN A 343 -4.54 11.12 -16.38
C ASN A 343 -3.85 12.48 -16.51
N ASP A 344 -4.49 13.53 -16.01
CA ASP A 344 -3.84 14.83 -15.83
C ASP A 344 -3.44 14.99 -14.38
N TYR A 345 -2.28 15.61 -14.16
CA TYR A 345 -1.87 16.12 -12.87
C TYR A 345 -2.07 17.64 -12.84
N GLU A 346 -2.83 18.12 -11.87
CA GLU A 346 -3.00 19.55 -11.60
C GLU A 346 -1.93 20.02 -10.60
N PRO A 347 -1.22 21.14 -10.87
CA PRO A 347 -0.28 21.74 -9.92
C PRO A 347 -0.85 21.90 -8.51
N GLY A 348 -0.11 21.40 -7.51
CA GLY A 348 -0.50 21.44 -6.10
C GLY A 348 -1.55 20.40 -5.68
N ALA A 349 -2.01 19.54 -6.61
CA ALA A 349 -2.89 18.41 -6.29
C ALA A 349 -2.09 17.15 -5.92
N GLU A 350 -2.80 16.09 -5.53
CA GLU A 350 -2.25 14.76 -5.35
C GLU A 350 -2.73 13.82 -6.46
N TYR A 351 -1.83 12.99 -6.98
CA TYR A 351 -2.18 11.89 -7.86
C TYR A 351 -2.17 10.58 -7.08
N ILE A 352 -3.35 10.00 -6.88
CA ILE A 352 -3.55 8.77 -6.11
C ILE A 352 -3.84 7.63 -7.08
N TYR A 353 -3.10 6.54 -6.94
CA TYR A 353 -3.35 5.28 -7.63
C TYR A 353 -2.95 4.11 -6.74
N TYR A 354 -3.39 2.92 -7.14
CA TYR A 354 -3.07 1.68 -6.46
C TYR A 354 -2.35 0.75 -7.44
N TRP A 355 -1.35 0.00 -6.98
CA TRP A 355 -0.58 -0.88 -7.84
C TRP A 355 0.01 -2.04 -7.04
N GLY A 356 0.24 -3.17 -7.70
CA GLY A 356 0.81 -4.33 -7.04
C GLY A 356 0.67 -5.57 -7.88
N SER A 357 0.65 -6.72 -7.21
CA SER A 357 0.78 -8.00 -7.90
C SER A 357 0.03 -9.15 -7.26
N GLY A 358 -0.25 -10.17 -8.06
CA GLY A 358 -0.64 -11.51 -7.66
C GLY A 358 0.27 -12.55 -8.34
N TRP A 359 0.14 -13.82 -7.98
CA TRP A 359 1.00 -14.88 -8.52
C TRP A 359 0.24 -16.17 -8.79
N SER A 360 0.49 -16.79 -9.96
CA SER A 360 -0.12 -18.08 -10.36
C SER A 360 0.07 -19.22 -9.37
N LYS A 361 1.11 -19.13 -8.52
CA LYS A 361 1.43 -20.15 -7.51
C LYS A 361 0.96 -19.76 -6.11
N TYR A 362 0.35 -18.58 -5.94
CA TYR A 362 -0.21 -18.13 -4.69
C TYR A 362 -1.28 -17.03 -4.90
N GLY A 363 -2.53 -17.39 -4.66
CA GLY A 363 -3.66 -16.46 -4.58
C GLY A 363 -4.45 -16.23 -5.87
N PHE A 364 -3.84 -16.41 -7.05
CA PHE A 364 -4.53 -16.25 -8.34
C PHE A 364 -4.13 -17.38 -9.27
N GLU A 365 -5.08 -18.05 -9.95
CA GLU A 365 -4.74 -19.15 -10.86
C GLU A 365 -4.66 -18.68 -12.32
N ALA A 366 -5.44 -17.65 -12.67
CA ALA A 366 -5.54 -17.11 -14.02
C ALA A 366 -5.54 -15.57 -14.04
N ASP A 367 -5.20 -15.02 -15.22
CA ASP A 367 -5.30 -13.58 -15.51
C ASP A 367 -6.74 -13.07 -15.39
N THR A 368 -7.73 -13.91 -15.70
CA THR A 368 -9.15 -13.58 -15.49
C THR A 368 -9.50 -13.34 -14.02
N ASP A 369 -8.90 -14.09 -13.08
CA ASP A 369 -9.12 -13.90 -11.65
C ASP A 369 -8.49 -12.60 -11.17
N TRP A 370 -7.31 -12.29 -11.68
CA TRP A 370 -6.62 -11.03 -11.40
C TRP A 370 -7.39 -9.82 -11.92
N ASN A 371 -7.84 -9.86 -13.17
CA ASN A 371 -8.62 -8.77 -13.76
C ASN A 371 -9.92 -8.51 -13.00
N LYS A 372 -10.61 -9.58 -12.57
CA LYS A 372 -11.79 -9.46 -11.72
C LYS A 372 -11.45 -8.83 -10.36
N TYR A 373 -10.33 -9.23 -9.75
CA TYR A 373 -9.86 -8.62 -8.50
C TYR A 373 -9.59 -7.12 -8.68
N LEU A 374 -8.92 -6.71 -9.76
CA LEU A 374 -8.66 -5.30 -10.05
C LEU A 374 -9.96 -4.51 -10.26
N GLU A 375 -10.92 -5.04 -11.00
CA GLU A 375 -12.23 -4.42 -11.21
C GLU A 375 -12.99 -4.26 -9.88
N GLU A 376 -13.04 -5.30 -9.05
CA GLU A 376 -13.67 -5.23 -7.73
C GLU A 376 -12.95 -4.23 -6.80
N TYR A 377 -11.62 -4.20 -6.84
CA TYR A 377 -10.82 -3.23 -6.08
C TYR A 377 -11.11 -1.80 -6.54
N ALA A 378 -11.20 -1.56 -7.85
CA ALA A 378 -11.57 -0.26 -8.43
C ALA A 378 -12.94 0.21 -7.94
N ARG A 379 -13.92 -0.69 -7.92
CA ARG A 379 -15.26 -0.40 -7.38
C ARG A 379 -15.20 -0.05 -5.90
N LYS A 380 -14.41 -0.77 -5.09
CA LYS A 380 -14.26 -0.54 -3.65
C LYS A 380 -13.66 0.83 -3.34
N ILE A 381 -12.58 1.22 -4.02
CA ILE A 381 -11.92 2.52 -3.78
C ILE A 381 -12.74 3.71 -4.30
N ARG A 382 -13.58 3.51 -5.33
CA ARG A 382 -14.50 4.53 -5.86
C ARG A 382 -15.76 4.70 -5.02
N ASN A 383 -16.05 3.75 -4.13
CA ASN A 383 -17.21 3.76 -3.24
C ASN A 383 -16.76 3.38 -1.83
N PRO A 384 -15.95 4.20 -1.14
CA PRO A 384 -15.31 3.81 0.11
C PRO A 384 -16.33 3.43 1.21
N LEU A 385 -15.87 2.68 2.21
CA LEU A 385 -16.64 2.42 3.42
C LEU A 385 -17.04 3.75 4.08
N ALA A 386 -18.31 3.89 4.45
CA ALA A 386 -18.79 5.05 5.19
C ALA A 386 -18.63 4.80 6.69
N VAL A 387 -17.86 5.67 7.36
CA VAL A 387 -17.58 5.57 8.81
C VAL A 387 -18.43 6.60 9.55
N ALA A 388 -19.18 6.15 10.55
CA ALA A 388 -19.98 7.01 11.42
C ALA A 388 -19.62 6.74 12.88
N ILE A 389 -19.16 7.77 13.58
CA ILE A 389 -18.78 7.70 14.99
C ILE A 389 -19.95 8.19 15.83
N LYS A 390 -20.41 7.36 16.78
CA LYS A 390 -21.45 7.68 17.75
C LYS A 390 -20.89 7.57 19.17
N TRP A 391 -21.44 8.41 20.04
CA TRP A 391 -21.18 8.40 21.47
C TRP A 391 -22.50 8.69 22.19
N ASP A 392 -22.70 8.05 23.34
CA ASP A 392 -23.83 8.40 24.21
C ASP A 392 -23.50 9.70 24.95
N ILE A 393 -24.35 10.71 24.79
CA ILE A 393 -24.25 11.97 25.53
C ILE A 393 -25.12 11.81 26.77
N HIS A 394 -24.50 11.75 27.95
CA HIS A 394 -25.18 11.85 29.24
C HIS A 394 -24.99 13.22 29.87
#